data_AF-A0AA86VL33-F1
#
_entry.id   AF-A0AA86VL33-F1
#
_cell.length_a   1.000
_cell.length_b   1.000
_cell.length_c   1.000
_cell.angle_alpha   90.00
_cell.angle_beta   90.00
_cell.angle_gamma   90.00
#
_symmetry.space_group_name_H-M   'P 1'
#
loop_
_entity.id
_entity.type
_entity.pdbx_description
1 polymer ?
#
loop_
_entity_poly.entity_id
_entity_poly.type
_entity_poly.pdbx_seq_one_letter_code
_entity_poly.pdbx_strand_id
1 'polypeptide(L)'
;MIDQVVVTQTGLDLPTESIHVLHVGKMRMKLCKGKATITKEYYSSSMQLCGVRGGGNAAAQAVFWQPKQGLSFVLAFESERERNAAIMLARRFAFDCNVLIT
;
A
#
# COMPACT_ATOMS: atom_id res chain seq x y z
N MET A 1 -1.90 -2.48 -11.90
CA MET A 1 -1.60 -3.68 -11.10
C MET A 1 -2.66 -3.83 -10.03
N ILE A 2 -3.03 -5.07 -9.74
CA ILE A 2 -4.06 -5.42 -8.75
C ILE A 2 -3.50 -6.60 -7.99
N ASP A 3 -3.18 -6.41 -6.72
CA ASP A 3 -2.54 -7.43 -5.88
C ASP A 3 -3.40 -7.71 -4.66
N GLN A 4 -3.39 -8.95 -4.20
CA GLN A 4 -3.98 -9.32 -2.92
C GLN A 4 -3.01 -9.00 -1.79
N VAL A 5 -3.52 -8.39 -0.73
CA VAL A 5 -2.72 -8.02 0.43
C VAL A 5 -3.49 -8.29 1.72
N VAL A 6 -2.75 -8.69 2.75
CA VAL A 6 -3.25 -8.70 4.13
C VAL A 6 -2.92 -7.35 4.75
N VAL A 7 -3.90 -6.74 5.42
CA VAL A 7 -3.78 -5.37 5.93
C VAL A 7 -3.69 -5.39 7.44
N THR A 8 -2.65 -4.76 7.97
CA THR A 8 -2.56 -4.36 9.37
C THR A 8 -2.60 -2.84 9.42
N GLN A 9 -3.68 -2.25 9.95
CA GLN A 9 -3.79 -0.80 10.07
C GLN A 9 -3.05 -0.33 11.33
N THR A 10 -2.11 0.59 11.20
CA THR A 10 -1.38 1.12 12.36
C THR A 10 -2.32 1.99 13.20
N GLY A 11 -2.64 1.55 14.42
CA GLY A 11 -3.47 2.30 15.39
C GLY A 11 -4.86 1.70 15.69
N LEU A 12 -5.24 0.59 15.06
CA LEU A 12 -6.42 -0.20 15.42
C LEU A 12 -5.99 -1.67 15.43
N ASP A 13 -6.14 -2.33 16.58
CA ASP A 13 -6.02 -3.78 16.70
C ASP A 13 -7.11 -4.42 15.85
N LEU A 14 -6.84 -4.59 14.55
CA LEU A 14 -7.72 -5.33 13.66
C LEU A 14 -7.46 -6.82 13.92
N PRO A 15 -8.38 -7.56 14.54
CA PRO A 15 -8.20 -8.99 14.85
C PRO A 15 -8.46 -9.86 13.60
N THR A 16 -8.28 -9.33 12.40
CA THR A 16 -8.74 -10.03 11.19
C THR A 16 -7.75 -9.84 10.05
N GLU A 17 -6.84 -10.80 9.95
CA GLU A 17 -6.18 -11.21 8.71
C GLU A 17 -7.26 -11.44 7.64
N SER A 18 -7.63 -10.38 6.92
CA SER A 18 -8.61 -10.43 5.86
C SER A 18 -7.91 -10.02 4.57
N ILE A 19 -8.24 -10.75 3.51
CA ILE A 19 -7.70 -10.49 2.18
C ILE A 19 -8.33 -9.18 1.66
N HIS A 20 -7.46 -8.24 1.34
CA HIS A 20 -7.79 -6.99 0.69
C HIS A 20 -7.19 -6.96 -0.71
N VAL A 21 -7.65 -6.03 -1.52
CA VAL A 21 -7.12 -5.82 -2.87
C VAL A 21 -6.53 -4.42 -2.96
N LEU A 22 -5.23 -4.34 -3.25
CA LEU A 22 -4.54 -3.10 -3.55
C LEU A 22 -4.52 -2.87 -5.06
N HIS A 23 -5.13 -1.78 -5.49
CA HIS A 23 -5.06 -1.32 -6.87
C HIS A 23 -4.03 -0.19 -6.99
N VAL A 24 -3.01 -0.41 -7.82
CA VAL A 24 -2.02 0.60 -8.20
C VAL A 24 -2.35 1.07 -9.62
N GLY A 25 -2.97 2.24 -9.73
CA GLY A 25 -3.40 2.86 -10.98
C GLY A 25 -2.57 4.07 -11.36
N LYS A 26 -2.73 4.54 -12.61
CA LYS A 26 -1.93 5.64 -13.18
C LYS A 26 -1.98 6.96 -12.40
N MET A 27 -3.11 7.27 -11.76
CA MET A 27 -3.30 8.54 -11.04
C MET A 27 -3.52 8.38 -9.54
N ARG A 28 -3.81 7.15 -9.07
CA ARG A 28 -4.29 6.90 -7.71
C ARG A 28 -4.04 5.47 -7.27
N MET A 29 -3.97 5.31 -5.95
CA MET A 29 -3.99 4.02 -5.28
C MET A 29 -5.32 3.81 -4.55
N LYS A 30 -5.77 2.56 -4.47
CA LYS A 30 -7.03 2.20 -3.84
C LYS A 30 -6.89 0.87 -3.10
N LEU A 31 -7.38 0.81 -1.87
CA LEU A 31 -7.48 -0.42 -1.08
C LEU A 31 -8.96 -0.80 -0.91
N CYS A 32 -9.28 -2.05 -1.23
CA CYS A 32 -10.64 -2.58 -1.17
C CYS A 32 -10.71 -3.80 -0.24
N LYS A 33 -11.85 -3.99 0.43
CA LYS A 33 -12.24 -5.25 1.08
C LYS A 33 -13.53 -5.75 0.42
N GLY A 34 -13.43 -6.80 -0.38
CA GLY A 34 -14.53 -7.22 -1.26
C GLY A 34 -14.99 -6.06 -2.16
N LYS A 35 -16.28 -5.70 -2.09
CA LYS A 35 -16.85 -4.57 -2.87
C LYS A 35 -16.65 -3.20 -2.21
N ALA A 36 -16.26 -3.16 -0.92
CA ALA A 36 -16.11 -1.92 -0.18
C ALA A 36 -14.74 -1.28 -0.45
N THR A 37 -14.73 0.04 -0.64
CA THR A 37 -13.49 0.82 -0.74
C THR A 37 -13.09 1.28 0.65
N ILE A 38 -11.94 0.81 1.14
CA ILE A 38 -11.40 1.23 2.45
C ILE A 38 -10.77 2.61 2.33
N THR A 39 -9.94 2.80 1.31
CA THR A 39 -9.35 4.09 0.99
C THR A 39 -9.04 4.20 -0.50
N LYS A 40 -9.03 5.42 -1.01
CA LYS A 40 -8.77 5.75 -2.40
C LYS A 40 -8.20 7.16 -2.45
N GLU A 41 -6.91 7.27 -2.71
CA GLU A 41 -6.23 8.57 -2.76
C GLU A 41 -5.44 8.72 -4.06
N TYR A 42 -5.50 9.92 -4.62
CA TYR A 42 -4.62 10.33 -5.72
C TYR A 42 -3.19 10.45 -5.21
N TYR A 43 -2.21 10.27 -6.10
CA TYR A 43 -0.82 10.55 -5.73
C TYR A 43 -0.69 12.02 -5.30
N SER A 44 -0.04 12.25 -4.17
CA SER A 44 0.20 13.57 -3.62
C SER A 44 1.54 13.58 -2.88
N SER A 45 2.12 14.76 -2.66
CA SER A 45 3.39 14.90 -1.95
C SER A 45 3.33 14.46 -0.47
N SER A 46 2.13 14.32 0.10
CA SER A 46 1.95 13.81 1.46
C SER A 46 1.82 12.28 1.53
N MET A 47 1.75 11.60 0.39
CA MET A 47 1.70 10.15 0.32
C MET A 47 3.10 9.55 0.55
N GLN A 48 3.16 8.52 1.38
CA GLN A 48 4.38 7.72 1.61
C GLN A 48 4.12 6.28 1.23
N LEU A 49 5.09 5.64 0.56
CA LEU A 49 5.06 4.25 0.16
C LEU A 49 6.47 3.67 0.18
N CYS A 50 6.79 2.90 1.21
CA CYS A 50 8.11 2.32 1.41
C CYS A 50 8.04 0.91 2.03
N GLY A 51 9.14 0.16 1.96
CA GLY A 51 9.23 -1.11 2.67
C GLY A 51 9.11 -0.91 4.19
N VAL A 52 8.46 -1.84 4.89
CA VAL A 52 8.38 -1.79 6.35
C VAL A 52 9.78 -1.90 6.97
N ARG A 53 10.03 -1.13 8.02
CA ARG A 53 11.26 -1.22 8.83
C ARG A 53 10.94 -2.00 10.11
N GLY A 54 11.66 -3.10 10.36
CA GLY A 54 11.38 -4.03 11.46
C GLY A 54 10.35 -5.11 11.09
N GLY A 55 10.26 -6.19 11.87
CA GLY A 55 9.31 -7.29 11.62
C GLY A 55 9.90 -8.60 11.04
N GLY A 56 11.22 -8.78 11.11
CA GLY A 56 11.87 -10.04 10.73
C GLY A 56 11.61 -10.46 9.27
N ASN A 57 11.43 -11.76 9.03
CA ASN A 57 11.21 -12.29 7.66
C ASN A 57 9.93 -11.77 7.00
N ALA A 58 8.90 -11.40 7.76
CA ALA A 58 7.64 -10.86 7.22
C ALA A 58 7.81 -9.44 6.63
N ALA A 59 8.84 -8.70 7.06
CA ALA A 59 9.12 -7.35 6.57
C ALA A 59 9.47 -7.30 5.07
N ALA A 60 10.05 -8.39 4.54
CA ALA A 60 10.43 -8.49 3.14
C ALA A 60 9.21 -8.48 2.20
N GLN A 61 8.08 -9.02 2.67
CA GLN A 61 6.81 -9.09 1.94
C GLN A 61 5.87 -7.93 2.23
N ALA A 62 6.24 -7.04 3.17
CA ALA A 62 5.36 -5.96 3.62
C ALA A 62 5.76 -4.57 3.11
N VAL A 63 4.77 -3.70 2.99
CA VAL A 63 4.89 -2.28 2.62
C VAL A 63 4.17 -1.42 3.64
N PHE A 64 4.82 -0.34 4.06
CA PHE A 64 4.16 0.76 4.73
C PHE A 64 3.59 1.72 3.69
N TRP A 65 2.29 1.96 3.75
CA TRP A 65 1.59 2.91 2.91
C TRP A 65 0.82 3.92 3.75
N GLN A 66 1.19 5.18 3.62
CA GLN A 66 0.46 6.32 4.16
C GLN A 66 -0.19 7.08 3.01
N PRO A 67 -1.47 6.82 2.69
CA PRO A 67 -2.15 7.54 1.61
C PRO A 67 -2.32 9.03 1.85
N LYS A 68 -2.51 9.44 3.12
CA LYS A 68 -2.63 10.83 3.56
C LYS A 68 -2.28 10.95 5.04
N GLN A 69 -2.07 12.17 5.52
CA GLN A 69 -1.79 12.42 6.93
C GLN A 69 -2.88 11.84 7.84
N GLY A 70 -2.44 11.15 8.90
CA GLY A 70 -3.34 10.53 9.88
C GLY A 70 -3.93 9.17 9.47
N LEU A 71 -3.60 8.65 8.29
CA LEU A 71 -4.03 7.32 7.84
C LEU A 71 -2.87 6.53 7.26
N SER A 72 -2.52 5.41 7.87
CA SER A 72 -1.45 4.53 7.40
C SER A 72 -1.80 3.04 7.53
N PHE A 73 -1.16 2.24 6.69
CA PHE A 73 -1.37 0.80 6.60
C PHE A 73 -0.02 0.09 6.45
N VAL A 74 0.06 -1.10 7.02
CA VAL A 74 1.05 -2.11 6.67
C VAL A 74 0.34 -3.15 5.81
N LEU A 75 0.83 -3.34 4.59
CA LEU A 75 0.27 -4.25 3.59
C LEU A 75 1.25 -5.40 3.36
N ALA A 76 0.88 -6.61 3.74
CA ALA A 76 1.66 -7.82 3.45
C ALA A 76 1.17 -8.44 2.13
N PHE A 77 2.09 -8.68 1.20
CA PHE A 77 1.84 -9.28 -0.11
C PHE A 77 2.10 -10.79 -0.06
N GLU A 78 1.60 -11.53 -1.06
CA GLU A 78 1.86 -12.97 -1.17
C GLU A 78 3.34 -13.26 -1.45
N SER A 79 4.05 -12.34 -2.10
CA SER A 79 5.48 -12.48 -2.39
C SER A 79 6.24 -11.15 -2.34
N GLU A 80 7.54 -11.24 -2.09
CA GLU A 80 8.46 -10.09 -2.17
C GLU A 80 8.49 -9.47 -3.57
N ARG A 81 8.28 -10.30 -4.61
CA ARG A 81 8.25 -9.86 -6.00
C ARG A 81 7.08 -8.92 -6.26
N GLU A 82 5.88 -9.31 -5.85
CA GLU A 82 4.68 -8.48 -5.97
C GLU A 82 4.82 -7.20 -5.17
N ARG A 83 5.29 -7.31 -3.93
CA ARG A 83 5.61 -6.16 -3.07
C ARG A 83 6.53 -5.16 -3.75
N ASN A 84 7.65 -5.61 -4.32
CA ASN A 84 8.61 -4.74 -5.00
C ASN A 84 8.02 -4.15 -6.29
N ALA A 85 7.26 -4.94 -7.04
CA ALA A 85 6.62 -4.47 -8.27
C ALA A 85 5.55 -3.41 -7.99
N ALA A 86 4.76 -3.57 -6.92
CA ALA A 86 3.78 -2.58 -6.48
C ALA A 86 4.43 -1.23 -6.11
N ILE A 87 5.53 -1.27 -5.33
CA ILE A 87 6.30 -0.06 -4.97
C ILE A 87 6.84 0.62 -6.24
N MET A 88 7.51 -0.14 -7.10
CA MET A 88 8.10 0.40 -8.33
C MET A 88 7.06 1.03 -9.24
N LEU A 89 5.92 0.35 -9.43
CA LEU A 89 4.86 0.82 -10.29
C LEU A 89 4.17 2.07 -9.73
N ALA A 90 3.89 2.10 -8.42
CA ALA A 90 3.30 3.26 -7.77
C ALA A 90 4.22 4.48 -7.87
N ARG A 91 5.53 4.30 -7.64
CA ARG A 91 6.53 5.37 -7.81
C ARG A 91 6.60 5.85 -9.25
N ARG A 92 6.54 4.94 -10.22
CA ARG A 92 6.53 5.31 -11.64
C ARG A 92 5.30 6.14 -11.99
N PHE A 93 4.11 5.72 -11.57
CA PHE A 93 2.88 6.45 -11.84
C PHE A 93 2.78 7.78 -11.09
N ALA A 94 3.27 7.86 -9.85
CA ALA A 94 3.39 9.12 -9.14
C ALA A 94 4.32 10.08 -9.90
N PHE A 95 5.47 9.59 -10.36
CA PHE A 95 6.40 10.38 -11.16
C PHE A 95 5.77 10.88 -12.46
N ASP A 96 5.03 10.03 -13.18
CA ASP A 96 4.28 10.43 -14.38
C ASP A 96 3.21 11.50 -14.07
N CYS A 97 2.78 11.64 -12.81
CA CYS A 97 1.89 12.70 -12.32
C CYS A 97 2.64 13.92 -11.75
N ASN A 98 3.96 14.03 -11.94
CA ASN A 98 4.83 15.04 -11.32
C ASN A 98 4.81 15.04 -9.78
N VAL A 99 4.56 13.87 -9.17
CA VAL A 99 4.56 13.68 -7.72
C VAL A 99 5.73 12.76 -7.33
N LEU A 100 6.51 13.21 -6.35
CA LEU A 100 7.51 12.39 -5.69
C LEU A 100 6.93 11.83 -4.38
N ILE A 101 6.76 10.51 -4.31
CA ILE A 101 6.33 9.80 -3.11
C ILE A 101 7.54 9.09 -2.48
N THR A 102 7.62 9.12 -1.15
CA THR A 102 8.75 8.56 -0.38
C THR A 102 8.52 7.13 0.05
#